data_AF-A0A7V6VQ58-F1
#
_entry.id   AF-A0A7V6VQ58-F1
#
_cell.length_a   1.000
_cell.length_b   1.000
_cell.length_c   1.000
_cell.angle_alpha   90.00
_cell.angle_beta   90.00
_cell.angle_gamma   90.00
#
_symmetry.space_group_name_H-M   'P 1'
#
loop_
_entity.id
_entity.type
_entity.pdbx_description
1 polymer ?
#
loop_
_entity_poly.entity_id
_entity_poly.type
_entity_poly.pdbx_seq_one_letter_code
_entity_poly.pdbx_strand_id
1 'polypeptide(L)'
;MKRRISISFISLLVILSIILSGCANMAQKETSEPRVETAVQEHVDQENVAGTRAQDDFYEYVNGKIIEEKSREQENQGWDHFASLYDRVTDDLNIIAEELKSQADKFDKGSVEKAVADLLQTSLDFEGREKAGLGGLAPYLEAMESAQSVEEYLDVLAMIRKDLGKASLMTLVPSADPKDSSKYALFFDEPNLLMEKEDFDDELAVEDMKVYLASLLEAYGMEKQDAKEWGEKVFDLCKDFADAALSKVERSNVEQTTNYYTDEELQAALTNVDVKKFFASSAQDQYATKVIQDPAMIEKINAYLSGEHLELLKKYSLVSLLHDFAPYLNNEFVQASARFYLMDDEDPDMIAWDSVQSLAEFEIGDMYAKRFFSPEKKVAAEKMAQDILAGYKS
;
A
#
# COMPACT_ATOMS: atom_id res chain seq x y z
N MET A 1 -46.45 34.91 18.15
CA MET A 1 -47.88 35.10 17.78
C MET A 1 -47.96 35.47 16.31
N LYS A 2 -48.86 34.82 15.57
CA LYS A 2 -49.02 34.82 14.10
C LYS A 2 -49.43 36.18 13.50
N ARG A 3 -49.08 36.39 12.21
CA ARG A 3 -49.74 37.12 11.09
C ARG A 3 -48.72 38.03 10.39
N ARG A 4 -48.23 37.84 9.15
CA ARG A 4 -48.73 37.38 7.82
C ARG A 4 -49.61 38.42 7.07
N ILE A 5 -49.14 38.77 5.84
CA ILE A 5 -49.86 39.22 4.61
C ILE A 5 -50.18 40.76 4.60
N SER A 6 -50.02 41.59 3.55
CA SER A 6 -50.20 41.49 2.08
C SER A 6 -49.48 42.67 1.35
N ILE A 7 -48.80 42.51 0.22
CA ILE A 7 -49.25 42.63 -1.20
C ILE A 7 -49.88 43.98 -1.59
N SER A 8 -49.25 44.72 -2.52
CA SER A 8 -49.84 45.41 -3.71
C SER A 8 -49.02 46.62 -4.16
N PHE A 9 -48.91 47.05 -5.42
CA PHE A 9 -49.26 46.57 -6.77
C PHE A 9 -48.64 47.63 -7.73
N ILE A 10 -48.01 47.18 -8.83
CA ILE A 10 -48.12 47.67 -10.23
C ILE A 10 -48.01 49.18 -10.56
N SER A 11 -47.14 49.49 -11.55
CA SER A 11 -47.42 50.20 -12.84
C SER A 11 -46.25 51.11 -13.23
N LEU A 12 -45.87 51.40 -14.49
CA LEU A 12 -46.06 50.89 -15.86
C LEU A 12 -45.40 51.95 -16.79
N LEU A 13 -44.98 51.55 -18.00
CA LEU A 13 -44.60 52.35 -19.21
C LEU A 13 -43.20 52.99 -19.28
N VAL A 14 -42.28 52.70 -20.22
CA VAL A 14 -42.25 52.43 -21.70
C VAL A 14 -41.78 53.67 -22.50
N ILE A 15 -41.08 53.39 -23.61
CA ILE A 15 -40.58 54.23 -24.75
C ILE A 15 -39.07 54.53 -24.64
N LEU A 16 -38.16 53.73 -25.21
CA LEU A 16 -37.81 53.52 -26.63
C LEU A 16 -37.40 54.79 -27.39
N SER A 17 -36.10 54.97 -27.63
CA SER A 17 -35.57 55.79 -28.73
C SER A 17 -34.15 55.32 -29.09
N ILE A 18 -34.08 54.54 -30.16
CA ILE A 18 -32.87 54.18 -30.89
C ILE A 18 -32.45 55.41 -31.71
N ILE A 19 -31.18 55.82 -31.61
CA ILE A 19 -30.52 56.62 -32.65
C ILE A 19 -29.24 55.88 -33.05
N LEU A 20 -29.26 55.39 -34.28
CA LEU A 20 -28.13 54.83 -35.03
C LEU A 20 -27.57 55.94 -35.92
N SER A 21 -26.26 56.20 -35.81
CA SER A 21 -25.32 56.80 -36.79
C SER A 21 -24.12 57.31 -35.97
N GLY A 22 -22.85 56.98 -36.19
CA GLY A 22 -22.13 56.24 -37.21
C GLY A 22 -20.64 56.58 -37.03
N CYS A 23 -19.78 55.56 -37.16
CA CYS A 23 -18.35 55.61 -37.49
C CYS A 23 -17.39 56.58 -36.75
N ALA A 24 -16.52 56.02 -35.92
CA ALA A 24 -15.07 56.23 -36.05
C ALA A 24 -14.30 55.11 -35.33
N ASN A 25 -13.47 54.39 -36.09
CA ASN A 25 -12.43 53.49 -35.62
C ASN A 25 -11.56 54.17 -34.55
N MET A 26 -11.50 53.60 -33.36
CA MET A 26 -10.27 53.54 -32.58
C MET A 26 -10.05 52.10 -32.16
N ALA A 27 -9.20 51.43 -32.93
CA ALA A 27 -8.65 50.14 -32.59
C ALA A 27 -7.86 50.27 -31.28
N GLN A 28 -8.42 49.75 -30.19
CA GLN A 28 -7.67 49.45 -28.99
C GLN A 28 -7.21 48.01 -29.12
N LYS A 29 -5.92 47.87 -29.44
CA LYS A 29 -5.24 46.59 -29.59
C LYS A 29 -5.08 45.98 -28.20
N GLU A 30 -6.08 45.24 -27.73
CA GLU A 30 -5.87 44.30 -26.63
C GLU A 30 -5.00 43.16 -27.17
N THR A 31 -3.75 43.14 -26.71
CA THR A 31 -2.87 41.99 -26.86
C THR A 31 -3.44 40.87 -25.98
N SER A 32 -4.26 40.02 -26.58
CA SER A 32 -4.57 38.71 -26.01
C SER A 32 -3.27 37.90 -25.95
N GLU A 33 -2.84 37.57 -24.74
CA GLU A 33 -1.84 36.51 -24.54
C GLU A 33 -2.34 35.23 -25.23
N PRO A 34 -1.46 34.44 -25.87
CA PRO A 34 -1.88 33.19 -26.48
C PRO A 34 -2.38 32.27 -25.37
N ARG A 35 -3.70 32.05 -25.36
CA ARG A 35 -4.33 30.97 -24.60
C ARG A 35 -3.63 29.69 -25.04
N VAL A 36 -2.95 29.02 -24.10
CA VAL A 36 -2.46 27.66 -24.34
C VAL A 36 -3.71 26.82 -24.59
N GLU A 37 -3.99 26.54 -25.86
CA GLU A 37 -4.94 25.51 -26.28
C GLU A 37 -4.45 24.23 -25.62
N THR A 38 -5.07 23.94 -24.49
CA THR A 38 -4.83 22.74 -23.71
C THR A 38 -5.46 21.60 -24.49
N ALA A 39 -4.78 20.47 -24.59
CA ALA A 39 -5.21 19.23 -25.26
C ALA A 39 -6.59 18.69 -24.81
N VAL A 40 -7.26 19.36 -23.87
CA VAL A 40 -8.65 19.16 -23.48
C VAL A 40 -9.62 19.43 -24.63
N GLN A 41 -9.31 20.35 -25.55
CA GLN A 41 -10.25 20.73 -26.61
C GLN A 41 -10.41 19.63 -27.68
N GLU A 42 -9.36 18.86 -27.99
CA GLU A 42 -9.42 17.87 -29.08
C GLU A 42 -10.26 16.62 -28.76
N HIS A 43 -10.56 16.34 -27.48
CA HIS A 43 -11.37 15.17 -27.09
C HIS A 43 -12.85 15.47 -26.85
N VAL A 44 -13.27 16.74 -26.79
CA VAL A 44 -14.66 17.12 -26.43
C VAL A 44 -15.57 17.32 -27.66
N ASP A 45 -15.00 17.38 -28.87
CA ASP A 45 -15.74 17.61 -30.12
C ASP A 45 -16.08 16.33 -30.92
N GLN A 46 -16.10 15.15 -30.28
CA GLN A 46 -16.74 13.98 -30.89
C GLN A 46 -18.23 13.98 -30.54
N GLU A 47 -19.07 14.08 -31.58
CA GLU A 47 -20.52 13.99 -31.49
C GLU A 47 -20.95 12.88 -30.53
N ASN A 48 -21.64 13.34 -29.49
CA ASN A 48 -22.08 12.62 -28.33
C ASN A 48 -23.02 11.46 -28.72
N VAL A 49 -22.54 10.22 -28.65
CA VAL A 49 -23.32 9.02 -29.03
C VAL A 49 -24.42 8.69 -28.00
N ALA A 50 -24.33 9.23 -26.78
CA ALA A 50 -25.23 8.86 -25.68
C ALA A 50 -26.46 9.77 -25.50
N GLY A 51 -26.54 10.93 -26.17
CA GLY A 51 -27.67 11.87 -26.01
C GLY A 51 -27.78 12.51 -24.60
N THR A 52 -26.91 12.17 -23.66
CA THR A 52 -26.82 12.76 -22.32
C THR A 52 -26.26 14.17 -22.39
N ARG A 53 -26.84 15.12 -21.65
CA ARG A 53 -26.30 16.49 -21.58
C ARG A 53 -25.26 16.60 -20.48
N ALA A 54 -24.19 17.36 -20.73
CA ALA A 54 -23.14 17.65 -19.75
C ALA A 54 -23.65 18.21 -18.42
N GLN A 55 -24.79 18.93 -18.42
CA GLN A 55 -25.40 19.50 -17.22
C GLN A 55 -26.23 18.50 -16.41
N ASP A 56 -26.65 17.39 -17.03
CA ASP A 56 -27.45 16.35 -16.38
C ASP A 56 -26.56 15.27 -15.79
N ASP A 57 -25.55 14.84 -16.55
CA ASP A 57 -24.53 13.89 -16.09
C ASP A 57 -23.23 14.13 -16.88
N PHE A 58 -22.26 14.77 -16.23
CA PHE A 58 -20.98 15.09 -16.87
C PHE A 58 -20.10 13.85 -17.08
N TYR A 59 -20.24 12.82 -16.22
CA TYR A 59 -19.44 11.60 -16.33
C TYR A 59 -19.88 10.81 -17.54
N GLU A 60 -21.19 10.58 -17.70
CA GLU A 60 -21.75 9.91 -18.87
C GLU A 60 -21.56 10.72 -20.16
N TYR A 61 -21.64 12.06 -20.08
CA TYR A 61 -21.37 12.93 -21.23
C TYR A 61 -19.95 12.75 -21.80
N VAL A 62 -18.94 12.63 -20.93
CA VAL A 62 -17.54 12.47 -21.35
C VAL A 62 -17.22 11.01 -21.66
N ASN A 63 -17.69 10.07 -20.82
CA ASN A 63 -17.24 8.68 -20.84
C ASN A 63 -18.23 7.70 -21.49
N GLY A 64 -19.47 8.11 -21.82
CA GLY A 64 -20.52 7.19 -22.25
C GLY A 64 -20.14 6.32 -23.45
N LYS A 65 -19.40 6.89 -24.42
CA LYS A 65 -18.89 6.14 -25.59
C LYS A 65 -17.94 5.01 -25.18
N ILE A 66 -16.97 5.30 -24.30
CA ILE A 66 -15.96 4.31 -23.90
C ILE A 66 -16.55 3.26 -22.96
N ILE A 67 -17.51 3.65 -22.11
CA ILE A 67 -18.27 2.73 -21.26
C ILE A 67 -19.06 1.75 -22.13
N GLU A 68 -19.75 2.23 -23.17
CA GLU A 68 -20.53 1.38 -24.08
C GLU A 68 -19.62 0.43 -24.88
N GLU A 69 -18.47 0.92 -25.35
CA GLU A 69 -17.46 0.11 -26.03
C GLU A 69 -16.95 -1.02 -25.15
N LYS A 70 -16.49 -0.69 -23.94
CA LYS A 70 -15.85 -1.63 -23.02
C LYS A 70 -16.81 -2.62 -22.37
N SER A 71 -18.05 -2.20 -22.08
CA SER A 71 -19.10 -3.11 -21.58
C SER A 71 -19.42 -4.24 -22.56
N ARG A 72 -19.19 -4.05 -23.87
CA ARG A 72 -19.43 -5.07 -24.90
C ARG A 72 -18.30 -6.08 -25.03
N GLU A 73 -17.10 -5.78 -24.54
CA GLU A 73 -15.91 -6.63 -24.67
C GLU A 73 -15.90 -7.82 -23.67
N GLN A 74 -16.84 -7.87 -22.72
CA GLN A 74 -16.97 -8.95 -21.70
C GLN A 74 -15.66 -9.26 -20.96
N GLU A 75 -14.86 -8.24 -20.66
CA GLU A 75 -13.73 -8.39 -19.76
C GLU A 75 -14.28 -8.57 -18.33
N ASN A 76 -14.03 -9.75 -17.74
CA ASN A 76 -14.58 -10.18 -16.44
C ASN A 76 -13.96 -9.43 -15.24
N GLN A 77 -13.00 -8.54 -15.49
CA GLN A 77 -12.38 -7.66 -14.51
C GLN A 77 -12.66 -6.23 -14.95
N GLY A 78 -13.14 -5.38 -14.05
CA GLY A 78 -13.60 -4.03 -14.41
C GLY A 78 -12.53 -3.25 -15.19
N TRP A 79 -12.95 -2.53 -16.24
CA TRP A 79 -12.06 -1.72 -17.06
C TRP A 79 -12.13 -0.24 -16.67
N ASP A 80 -10.98 0.40 -16.50
CA ASP A 80 -10.84 1.85 -16.48
C ASP A 80 -9.51 2.30 -17.13
N HIS A 81 -9.30 3.63 -17.17
CA HIS A 81 -8.07 4.19 -17.75
C HIS A 81 -6.80 3.86 -16.94
N PHE A 82 -6.92 3.59 -15.63
CA PHE A 82 -5.79 3.19 -14.80
C PHE A 82 -5.43 1.72 -15.02
N ALA A 83 -6.42 0.83 -15.18
CA ALA A 83 -6.21 -0.56 -15.57
C ALA A 83 -5.47 -0.64 -16.91
N SER A 84 -5.90 0.11 -17.92
CA SER A 84 -5.20 0.15 -19.21
C SER A 84 -3.77 0.73 -19.12
N LEU A 85 -3.52 1.65 -18.17
CA LEU A 85 -2.16 2.14 -17.90
C LEU A 85 -1.33 1.08 -17.18
N TYR A 86 -1.91 0.37 -16.23
CA TYR A 86 -1.28 -0.74 -15.53
C TYR A 86 -0.82 -1.81 -16.51
N ASP A 87 -1.70 -2.29 -17.40
CA ASP A 87 -1.36 -3.27 -18.45
C ASP A 87 -0.16 -2.83 -19.29
N ARG A 88 -0.15 -1.56 -19.70
CA ARG A 88 0.97 -1.00 -20.49
C ARG A 88 2.27 -0.98 -19.70
N VAL A 89 2.21 -0.59 -18.43
CA VAL A 89 3.40 -0.56 -17.56
C VAL A 89 3.90 -1.99 -17.34
N THR A 90 3.00 -2.96 -17.14
CA THR A 90 3.32 -4.38 -17.05
C THR A 90 4.03 -4.88 -18.32
N ASP A 91 3.53 -4.54 -19.51
CA ASP A 91 4.19 -4.87 -20.79
C ASP A 91 5.60 -4.28 -20.88
N ASP A 92 5.76 -3.00 -20.53
CA ASP A 92 7.06 -2.31 -20.51
C ASP A 92 8.03 -2.98 -19.51
N LEU A 93 7.54 -3.40 -18.34
CA LEU A 93 8.34 -4.10 -17.32
C LEU A 93 8.72 -5.51 -17.77
N ASN A 94 7.85 -6.21 -18.51
CA ASN A 94 8.15 -7.51 -19.10
C ASN A 94 9.26 -7.41 -20.14
N ILE A 95 9.34 -6.32 -20.91
CA ILE A 95 10.50 -6.05 -21.78
C ILE A 95 11.79 -5.97 -20.96
N ILE A 96 11.77 -5.30 -19.80
CA ILE A 96 12.94 -5.23 -18.91
C ILE A 96 13.30 -6.62 -18.37
N ALA A 97 12.32 -7.43 -17.96
CA ALA A 97 12.55 -8.78 -17.48
C ALA A 97 13.24 -9.65 -18.56
N GLU A 98 12.77 -9.60 -19.80
CA GLU A 98 13.38 -10.34 -20.91
C GLU A 98 14.80 -9.85 -21.26
N GLU A 99 15.08 -8.56 -21.14
CA GLU A 99 16.44 -8.03 -21.24
C GLU A 99 17.34 -8.55 -20.12
N LEU A 100 16.86 -8.53 -18.87
CA LEU A 100 17.60 -9.02 -17.72
C LEU A 100 17.94 -10.51 -17.86
N LYS A 101 16.97 -11.33 -18.29
CA LYS A 101 17.17 -12.77 -18.57
C LYS A 101 18.18 -13.00 -19.70
N SER A 102 18.00 -12.32 -20.84
CA SER A 102 18.80 -12.58 -22.05
C SER A 102 20.21 -11.97 -22.02
N GLN A 103 20.46 -11.02 -21.13
CA GLN A 103 21.73 -10.28 -21.04
C GLN A 103 22.43 -10.42 -19.69
N ALA A 104 22.01 -11.34 -18.82
CA ALA A 104 22.54 -11.52 -17.47
C ALA A 104 24.08 -11.61 -17.41
N ASP A 105 24.72 -12.24 -18.41
CA ASP A 105 26.19 -12.39 -18.50
C ASP A 105 26.93 -11.15 -19.02
N LYS A 106 26.20 -10.17 -19.56
CA LYS A 106 26.77 -8.92 -20.10
C LYS A 106 26.84 -7.80 -19.07
N PHE A 107 26.07 -7.89 -17.98
CA PHE A 107 26.10 -6.89 -16.92
C PHE A 107 27.36 -7.06 -16.07
N ASP A 108 28.00 -5.94 -15.76
CA ASP A 108 29.20 -5.93 -14.95
C ASP A 108 28.90 -6.41 -13.52
N LYS A 109 29.79 -7.24 -12.97
CA LYS A 109 29.66 -7.70 -11.58
C LYS A 109 29.61 -6.51 -10.62
N GLY A 110 28.54 -6.44 -9.82
CA GLY A 110 28.30 -5.37 -8.86
C GLY A 110 27.50 -4.19 -9.42
N SER A 111 27.06 -4.24 -10.69
CA SER A 111 26.06 -3.30 -11.19
C SER A 111 24.66 -3.63 -10.65
N VAL A 112 23.77 -2.63 -10.66
CA VAL A 112 22.36 -2.80 -10.27
C VAL A 112 21.66 -3.78 -11.20
N GLU A 113 21.89 -3.67 -12.51
CA GLU A 113 21.33 -4.58 -13.51
C GLU A 113 21.76 -6.03 -13.26
N LYS A 114 23.02 -6.25 -12.89
CA LYS A 114 23.49 -7.60 -12.57
C LYS A 114 22.81 -8.14 -11.32
N ALA A 115 22.66 -7.32 -10.28
CA ALA A 115 21.99 -7.72 -9.05
C ALA A 115 20.51 -8.09 -9.28
N VAL A 116 19.77 -7.29 -10.04
CA VAL A 116 18.36 -7.58 -10.37
C VAL A 116 18.25 -8.80 -11.29
N ALA A 117 19.16 -8.98 -12.26
CA ALA A 117 19.19 -10.16 -13.12
C ALA A 117 19.48 -11.45 -12.30
N ASP A 118 20.40 -11.40 -11.35
CA ASP A 118 20.71 -12.52 -10.45
C ASP A 118 19.52 -12.84 -9.53
N LEU A 119 18.83 -11.82 -9.04
CA LEU A 119 17.61 -11.98 -8.24
C LEU A 119 16.48 -12.62 -9.05
N LEU A 120 16.27 -12.17 -10.30
CA LEU A 120 15.30 -12.77 -11.23
C LEU A 120 15.65 -14.22 -11.55
N GLN A 121 16.92 -14.52 -11.85
CA GLN A 121 17.37 -15.90 -12.08
C GLN A 121 17.12 -16.79 -10.86
N THR A 122 17.33 -16.26 -9.64
CA THR A 122 17.07 -16.98 -8.40
C THR A 122 15.57 -17.21 -8.20
N SER A 123 14.72 -16.22 -8.49
CA SER A 123 13.27 -16.32 -8.38
C SER A 123 12.67 -17.39 -9.32
N LEU A 124 13.23 -17.48 -10.54
CA LEU A 124 12.83 -18.44 -11.59
C LEU A 124 13.41 -19.86 -11.37
N ASP A 125 14.39 -20.04 -10.48
CA ASP A 125 14.93 -21.36 -10.15
C ASP A 125 14.00 -22.13 -9.18
N PHE A 126 12.83 -22.53 -9.67
CA PHE A 126 11.84 -23.27 -8.89
C PHE A 126 12.40 -24.57 -8.28
N GLU A 127 13.30 -25.26 -8.99
CA GLU A 127 13.97 -26.44 -8.44
C GLU A 127 14.93 -26.09 -7.29
N GLY A 128 15.68 -25.00 -7.43
CA GLY A 128 16.56 -24.48 -6.39
C GLY A 128 15.78 -24.09 -5.14
N ARG A 129 14.65 -23.40 -5.32
CA ARG A 129 13.72 -23.03 -4.24
C ARG A 129 13.17 -24.25 -3.52
N GLU A 130 12.77 -25.30 -4.25
CA GLU A 130 12.34 -26.55 -3.60
C GLU A 130 13.45 -27.24 -2.81
N LYS A 131 14.67 -27.28 -3.35
CA LYS A 131 15.82 -27.86 -2.64
C LYS A 131 16.20 -27.04 -1.40
N ALA A 132 15.97 -25.72 -1.41
CA ALA A 132 16.26 -24.84 -0.29
C ALA A 132 15.20 -24.93 0.83
N GLY A 133 13.93 -25.25 0.48
CA GLY A 133 12.83 -25.29 1.44
C GLY A 133 12.66 -23.95 2.16
N LEU A 134 12.75 -23.96 3.50
CA LEU A 134 12.70 -22.74 4.32
C LEU A 134 13.99 -21.91 4.29
N GLY A 135 15.08 -22.43 3.71
CA GLY A 135 16.33 -21.71 3.48
C GLY A 135 16.83 -20.95 4.72
N GLY A 136 17.06 -19.64 4.54
CA GLY A 136 17.55 -18.75 5.58
C GLY A 136 16.54 -18.44 6.70
N LEU A 137 15.26 -18.82 6.56
CA LEU A 137 14.26 -18.61 7.61
C LEU A 137 14.30 -19.67 8.71
N ALA A 138 14.80 -20.88 8.40
CA ALA A 138 14.78 -22.00 9.33
C ALA A 138 15.33 -21.66 10.74
N PRO A 139 16.48 -20.96 10.89
CA PRO A 139 16.98 -20.61 12.22
C PRO A 139 16.04 -19.72 13.05
N TYR A 140 15.29 -18.82 12.41
CA TYR A 140 14.33 -17.95 13.10
C TYR A 140 13.09 -18.71 13.54
N LEU A 141 12.59 -19.61 12.68
CA LEU A 141 11.44 -20.46 12.96
C LEU A 141 11.76 -21.47 14.08
N GLU A 142 12.94 -22.10 14.03
CA GLU A 142 13.43 -23.01 15.08
C GLU A 142 13.59 -22.28 16.43
N ALA A 143 14.17 -21.07 16.43
CA ALA A 143 14.32 -20.26 17.63
C ALA A 143 12.96 -19.85 18.21
N MET A 144 12.00 -19.49 17.34
CA MET A 144 10.62 -19.18 17.73
C MET A 144 9.97 -20.37 18.43
N GLU A 145 10.04 -21.57 17.84
CA GLU A 145 9.44 -22.78 18.41
C GLU A 145 10.14 -23.22 19.70
N SER A 146 11.44 -22.97 19.81
CA SER A 146 12.25 -23.35 20.98
C SER A 146 12.08 -22.41 22.17
N ALA A 147 11.57 -21.19 21.98
CA ALA A 147 11.37 -20.24 23.08
C ALA A 147 10.47 -20.84 24.18
N GLN A 148 10.97 -20.84 25.42
CA GLN A 148 10.31 -21.39 26.62
C GLN A 148 9.78 -20.31 27.56
N SER A 149 10.05 -19.04 27.26
CA SER A 149 9.61 -17.90 28.06
C SER A 149 9.25 -16.71 27.17
N VAL A 150 8.50 -15.76 27.73
CA VAL A 150 8.18 -14.48 27.08
C VAL A 150 9.47 -13.70 26.75
N GLU A 151 10.47 -13.75 27.63
CA GLU A 151 11.76 -13.10 27.39
C GLU A 151 12.49 -13.69 26.18
N GLU A 152 12.56 -15.03 26.09
CA GLU A 152 13.17 -15.71 24.94
C GLU A 152 12.40 -15.43 23.65
N TYR A 153 11.07 -15.42 23.70
CA TYR A 153 10.24 -15.04 22.55
C TYR A 153 10.52 -13.61 22.07
N LEU A 154 10.62 -12.65 22.99
CA LEU A 154 10.97 -11.26 22.66
C LEU A 154 12.39 -11.15 22.09
N ASP A 155 13.34 -11.95 22.57
CA ASP A 155 14.69 -12.02 22.00
C ASP A 155 14.65 -12.53 20.54
N VAL A 156 13.78 -13.50 20.23
CA VAL A 156 13.57 -13.97 18.84
C VAL A 156 12.94 -12.88 17.97
N LEU A 157 11.93 -12.15 18.47
CA LEU A 157 11.34 -11.03 17.73
C LEU A 157 12.37 -9.93 17.44
N ALA A 158 13.23 -9.63 18.41
CA ALA A 158 14.29 -8.65 18.23
C ALA A 158 15.32 -9.11 17.18
N MET A 159 15.67 -10.40 17.18
CA MET A 159 16.55 -11.01 16.18
C MET A 159 15.95 -10.93 14.76
N ILE A 160 14.66 -11.29 14.61
CA ILE A 160 13.94 -11.17 13.33
C ILE A 160 13.93 -9.72 12.83
N ARG A 161 13.62 -8.75 13.71
CA ARG A 161 13.62 -7.34 13.35
C ARG A 161 14.99 -6.86 12.90
N LYS A 162 16.04 -7.20 13.64
CA LYS A 162 17.39 -6.77 13.34
C LYS A 162 17.91 -7.33 12.01
N ASP A 163 17.69 -8.61 11.78
CA ASP A 163 18.33 -9.31 10.67
C ASP A 163 17.50 -9.27 9.38
N LEU A 164 16.17 -9.34 9.51
CA LEU A 164 15.24 -9.43 8.37
C LEU A 164 14.43 -8.15 8.16
N GLY A 165 14.46 -7.22 9.12
CA GLY A 165 13.63 -6.02 9.06
C GLY A 165 12.13 -6.28 9.28
N LYS A 166 11.72 -7.52 9.60
CA LYS A 166 10.32 -7.90 9.80
C LYS A 166 9.88 -7.77 11.26
N ALA A 167 8.58 -7.67 11.49
CA ALA A 167 7.99 -7.59 12.81
C ALA A 167 6.60 -8.23 12.83
N SER A 168 6.18 -8.71 14.00
CA SER A 168 4.83 -9.24 14.23
C SER A 168 4.14 -8.50 15.39
N LEU A 169 4.51 -8.78 16.63
CA LEU A 169 3.84 -8.24 17.81
C LEU A 169 4.32 -6.82 18.17
N MET A 170 5.63 -6.57 18.03
CA MET A 170 6.29 -5.34 18.44
C MET A 170 6.81 -4.59 17.20
N THR A 171 5.91 -3.86 16.53
CA THR A 171 6.22 -3.17 15.28
C THR A 171 6.88 -1.82 15.54
N LEU A 172 8.15 -1.70 15.16
CA LEU A 172 8.99 -0.52 15.40
C LEU A 172 9.36 0.16 14.08
N VAL A 173 8.84 1.36 13.81
CA VAL A 173 9.01 2.06 12.54
C VAL A 173 9.72 3.41 12.76
N PRO A 174 10.98 3.55 12.30
CA PRO A 174 11.62 4.86 12.24
C PRO A 174 10.92 5.74 11.21
N SER A 175 10.44 6.92 11.62
CA SER A 175 9.83 7.90 10.72
C SER A 175 10.17 9.33 11.16
N ALA A 176 9.96 10.31 10.27
CA ALA A 176 10.23 11.71 10.58
C ALA A 176 9.33 12.17 11.76
N ASP A 177 9.92 12.88 12.73
CA ASP A 177 9.16 13.39 13.87
C ASP A 177 8.18 14.49 13.39
N PRO A 178 6.86 14.36 13.64
CA PRO A 178 5.86 15.34 13.23
C PRO A 178 6.09 16.74 13.84
N LYS A 179 6.78 16.83 14.99
CA LYS A 179 7.15 18.11 15.62
C LYS A 179 8.49 18.68 15.15
N ASP A 180 9.38 17.84 14.64
CA ASP A 180 10.70 18.23 14.14
C ASP A 180 11.13 17.30 13.01
N SER A 181 10.66 17.58 11.79
CA SER A 181 10.90 16.74 10.60
C SER A 181 12.38 16.64 10.18
N SER A 182 13.30 17.31 10.89
CA SER A 182 14.74 17.15 10.71
C SER A 182 15.32 15.94 11.45
N LYS A 183 14.51 15.28 12.29
CA LYS A 183 14.91 14.13 13.10
C LYS A 183 13.98 12.94 12.86
N TYR A 184 14.52 11.75 13.12
CA TYR A 184 13.72 10.53 13.21
C TYR A 184 13.23 10.31 14.64
N ALA A 185 11.96 9.90 14.75
CA ALA A 185 11.38 9.28 15.92
C ALA A 185 11.14 7.79 15.64
N LEU A 186 11.17 6.98 16.69
CA LEU A 186 10.78 5.58 16.62
C LEU A 186 9.29 5.46 16.97
N PHE A 187 8.49 5.06 15.99
CA PHE A 187 7.07 4.80 16.17
C PHE A 187 6.86 3.35 16.58
N PHE A 188 5.98 3.15 17.55
CA PHE A 188 5.38 1.86 17.86
C PHE A 188 4.02 1.83 17.17
N ASP A 189 3.95 0.98 16.16
CA ASP A 189 2.77 0.78 15.33
C ASP A 189 1.96 -0.41 15.85
N GLU A 190 0.81 -0.65 15.22
CA GLU A 190 -0.04 -1.80 15.51
C GLU A 190 0.69 -3.14 15.24
N PRO A 191 0.32 -4.22 15.96
CA PRO A 191 0.82 -5.54 15.65
C PRO A 191 0.33 -5.97 14.25
N ASN A 192 1.07 -6.84 13.58
CA ASN A 192 0.69 -7.38 12.27
C ASN A 192 -0.64 -8.15 12.34
N LEU A 193 -1.72 -7.55 11.84
CA LEU A 193 -3.06 -8.15 11.85
C LEU A 193 -3.25 -9.23 10.78
N LEU A 194 -2.27 -9.44 9.90
CA LEU A 194 -2.27 -10.34 8.73
C LEU A 194 -3.30 -10.01 7.64
N MET A 195 -4.29 -9.18 7.93
CA MET A 195 -5.25 -8.61 6.99
C MET A 195 -5.66 -7.20 7.47
N GLU A 196 -6.28 -6.41 6.60
CA GLU A 196 -6.75 -5.07 6.98
C GLU A 196 -7.84 -5.16 8.05
N LYS A 197 -7.84 -4.21 8.99
CA LYS A 197 -8.80 -4.15 10.10
C LYS A 197 -10.25 -4.22 9.60
N GLU A 198 -10.54 -3.51 8.52
CA GLU A 198 -11.88 -3.42 7.94
C GLU A 198 -12.39 -4.75 7.34
N ASP A 199 -11.48 -5.66 6.97
CA ASP A 199 -11.83 -6.93 6.35
C ASP A 199 -12.30 -7.98 7.38
N PHE A 200 -12.05 -7.77 8.69
CA PHE A 200 -12.51 -8.68 9.75
C PHE A 200 -14.05 -8.73 9.91
N ASP A 201 -14.77 -7.80 9.29
CA ASP A 201 -16.23 -7.75 9.25
C ASP A 201 -16.82 -8.32 7.95
N ASP A 202 -15.98 -8.70 6.98
CA ASP A 202 -16.39 -9.34 5.72
C ASP A 202 -16.31 -10.87 5.81
N GLU A 203 -17.44 -11.56 5.65
CA GLU A 203 -17.51 -13.02 5.84
C GLU A 203 -16.62 -13.79 4.86
N LEU A 204 -16.47 -13.32 3.62
CA LEU A 204 -15.64 -13.99 2.62
C LEU A 204 -14.15 -13.77 2.91
N ALA A 205 -13.73 -12.54 3.19
CA ALA A 205 -12.35 -12.25 3.55
C ALA A 205 -11.91 -13.03 4.80
N VAL A 206 -12.79 -13.18 5.79
CA VAL A 206 -12.55 -13.98 6.99
C VAL A 206 -12.38 -15.46 6.67
N GLU A 207 -13.22 -16.03 5.81
CA GLU A 207 -13.10 -17.44 5.42
C GLU A 207 -11.81 -17.69 4.63
N ASP A 208 -11.53 -16.85 3.63
CA ASP A 208 -10.33 -16.94 2.80
C ASP A 208 -9.05 -16.82 3.63
N MET A 209 -9.05 -15.89 4.59
CA MET A 209 -7.90 -15.70 5.47
C MET A 209 -7.64 -16.93 6.34
N LYS A 210 -8.67 -17.53 6.95
CA LYS A 210 -8.51 -18.75 7.77
C LYS A 210 -7.98 -19.92 6.94
N VAL A 211 -8.47 -20.09 5.72
CA VAL A 211 -7.99 -21.12 4.79
C VAL A 211 -6.53 -20.89 4.43
N TYR A 212 -6.15 -19.63 4.19
CA TYR A 212 -4.78 -19.26 3.85
C TYR A 212 -3.82 -19.49 5.02
N LEU A 213 -4.17 -19.07 6.25
CA LEU A 213 -3.35 -19.33 7.44
C LEU A 213 -3.13 -20.82 7.69
N ALA A 214 -4.18 -21.63 7.54
CA ALA A 214 -4.06 -23.08 7.61
C ALA A 214 -3.13 -23.63 6.50
N SER A 215 -3.25 -23.12 5.28
CA SER A 215 -2.40 -23.53 4.15
C SER A 215 -0.92 -23.22 4.38
N LEU A 216 -0.59 -22.07 4.98
CA LEU A 216 0.78 -21.73 5.36
C LEU A 216 1.34 -22.70 6.41
N LEU A 217 0.52 -23.07 7.40
CA LEU A 217 0.90 -24.01 8.45
C LEU A 217 1.05 -25.45 7.92
N GLU A 218 0.18 -25.88 6.99
CA GLU A 218 0.31 -27.16 6.29
C GLU A 218 1.61 -27.20 5.46
N ALA A 219 1.92 -26.14 4.70
CA ALA A 219 3.17 -26.01 3.93
C ALA A 219 4.42 -25.96 4.82
N TYR A 220 4.29 -25.47 6.06
CA TYR A 220 5.34 -25.55 7.09
C TYR A 220 5.54 -26.98 7.63
N GLY A 221 4.64 -27.92 7.32
CA GLY A 221 4.72 -29.32 7.72
C GLY A 221 3.83 -29.68 8.93
N MET A 222 2.89 -28.81 9.31
CA MET A 222 1.90 -29.12 10.34
C MET A 222 0.84 -30.09 9.80
N GLU A 223 0.33 -30.99 10.65
CA GLU A 223 -0.79 -31.86 10.28
C GLU A 223 -2.04 -31.02 10.02
N LYS A 224 -2.85 -31.41 9.04
CA LYS A 224 -3.97 -30.62 8.53
C LYS A 224 -4.97 -30.17 9.60
N GLN A 225 -5.32 -31.04 10.56
CA GLN A 225 -6.23 -30.68 11.63
C GLN A 225 -5.57 -29.66 12.58
N ASP A 226 -4.31 -29.87 12.95
CA ASP A 226 -3.56 -28.93 13.79
C ASP A 226 -3.37 -27.58 13.09
N ALA A 227 -3.08 -27.58 11.79
CA ALA A 227 -2.90 -26.39 10.96
C ALA A 227 -4.18 -25.55 10.93
N LYS A 228 -5.34 -26.20 10.75
CA LYS A 228 -6.64 -25.53 10.82
C LYS A 228 -6.89 -24.94 12.20
N GLU A 229 -6.69 -25.71 13.27
CA GLU A 229 -6.95 -25.23 14.63
C GLU A 229 -6.04 -24.07 15.04
N TRP A 230 -4.76 -24.11 14.64
CA TRP A 230 -3.85 -23.00 14.90
C TRP A 230 -4.12 -21.79 14.01
N GLY A 231 -4.49 -22.00 12.74
CA GLY A 231 -4.93 -20.92 11.85
C GLY A 231 -6.12 -20.17 12.41
N GLU A 232 -7.13 -20.87 12.93
CA GLU A 232 -8.28 -20.26 13.60
C GLU A 232 -7.88 -19.48 14.87
N LYS A 233 -7.02 -20.04 15.73
CA LYS A 233 -6.56 -19.36 16.95
C LYS A 233 -5.73 -18.10 16.65
N VAL A 234 -4.87 -18.16 15.64
CA VAL A 234 -4.07 -17.00 15.20
C VAL A 234 -4.98 -15.93 14.61
N PHE A 235 -5.96 -16.32 13.78
CA PHE A 235 -6.97 -15.41 13.28
C PHE A 235 -7.73 -14.72 14.42
N ASP A 236 -8.19 -15.48 15.43
CA ASP A 236 -8.94 -14.94 16.56
C ASP A 236 -8.11 -13.95 17.39
N LEU A 237 -6.80 -14.19 17.54
CA LEU A 237 -5.87 -13.23 18.15
C LEU A 237 -5.79 -11.94 17.33
N CYS A 238 -5.60 -12.05 16.01
CA CYS A 238 -5.52 -10.88 15.13
C CYS A 238 -6.84 -10.10 15.17
N LYS A 239 -7.98 -10.78 15.21
CA LYS A 239 -9.28 -10.14 15.40
C LYS A 239 -9.39 -9.41 16.73
N ASP A 240 -8.92 -10.01 17.83
CA ASP A 240 -8.95 -9.36 19.13
C ASP A 240 -8.07 -8.09 19.15
N PHE A 241 -6.90 -8.10 18.51
CA PHE A 241 -6.11 -6.88 18.29
C PHE A 241 -6.87 -5.88 17.40
N ALA A 242 -7.40 -6.32 16.26
CA ALA A 242 -8.15 -5.47 15.35
C ALA A 242 -9.34 -4.78 16.06
N ASP A 243 -10.10 -5.48 16.89
CA ASP A 243 -11.23 -4.93 17.64
C ASP A 243 -10.80 -3.85 18.65
N ALA A 244 -9.57 -3.90 19.15
CA ALA A 244 -9.01 -2.91 20.07
C ALA A 244 -8.28 -1.74 19.38
N ALA A 245 -7.84 -1.91 18.14
CA ALA A 245 -7.12 -0.88 17.40
C ALA A 245 -7.99 0.36 17.16
N LEU A 246 -7.36 1.51 16.97
CA LEU A 246 -8.03 2.73 16.49
C LEU A 246 -8.84 2.49 15.20
N SER A 247 -9.96 3.19 15.04
CA SER A 247 -10.68 3.22 13.76
C SER A 247 -9.89 3.99 12.68
N LYS A 248 -10.20 3.79 11.40
CA LYS A 248 -9.58 4.54 10.29
C LYS A 248 -9.64 6.07 10.45
N VAL A 249 -10.74 6.58 11.01
CA VAL A 249 -10.93 8.02 11.27
C VAL A 249 -9.98 8.49 12.37
N GLU A 250 -9.83 7.71 13.44
CA GLU A 250 -8.93 8.01 14.55
C GLU A 250 -7.46 7.89 14.14
N ARG A 251 -7.09 6.84 13.38
CA ARG A 251 -5.75 6.66 12.81
C ARG A 251 -5.30 7.84 11.94
N SER A 252 -6.26 8.49 11.25
CA SER A 252 -5.99 9.66 10.42
C SER A 252 -5.75 10.95 11.21
N ASN A 253 -5.99 10.96 12.53
CA ASN A 253 -5.76 12.11 13.40
C ASN A 253 -4.33 12.08 13.96
N VAL A 254 -3.44 12.90 13.39
CA VAL A 254 -2.03 13.00 13.80
C VAL A 254 -1.86 13.34 15.28
N GLU A 255 -2.74 14.17 15.87
CA GLU A 255 -2.64 14.49 17.30
C GLU A 255 -2.93 13.26 18.18
N GLN A 256 -3.83 12.38 17.73
CA GLN A 256 -4.20 11.17 18.45
C GLN A 256 -3.14 10.07 18.31
N THR A 257 -2.46 10.00 17.16
CA THR A 257 -1.45 8.97 16.88
C THR A 257 -0.01 9.38 17.19
N THR A 258 0.20 10.59 17.75
CA THR A 258 1.54 11.09 18.10
C THR A 258 1.72 11.25 19.61
N ASN A 259 1.67 10.14 20.35
CA ASN A 259 1.87 10.13 21.80
C ASN A 259 3.34 9.93 22.15
N TYR A 260 4.01 10.98 22.64
CA TYR A 260 5.44 10.92 22.99
C TYR A 260 5.64 10.25 24.34
N TYR A 261 6.56 9.28 24.39
CA TYR A 261 6.91 8.57 25.62
C TYR A 261 8.42 8.69 25.90
N THR A 262 8.74 8.80 27.19
CA THR A 262 10.08 8.55 27.74
C THR A 262 10.36 7.06 27.86
N ASP A 263 11.62 6.67 28.03
CA ASP A 263 11.99 5.26 28.25
C ASP A 263 11.34 4.72 29.54
N GLU A 264 11.21 5.55 30.57
CA GLU A 264 10.54 5.21 31.82
C GLU A 264 9.03 5.00 31.65
N GLU A 265 8.35 5.86 30.87
CA GLU A 265 6.92 5.71 30.58
C GLU A 265 6.66 4.46 29.74
N LEU A 266 7.50 4.17 28.74
CA LEU A 266 7.40 2.94 27.96
C LEU A 266 7.59 1.70 28.84
N GLN A 267 8.60 1.71 29.71
CA GLN A 267 8.85 0.60 30.61
C GLN A 267 7.68 0.39 31.60
N ALA A 268 6.99 1.46 31.99
CA ALA A 268 5.80 1.38 32.83
C ALA A 268 4.57 0.83 32.08
N ALA A 269 4.43 1.10 30.78
CA ALA A 269 3.35 0.57 29.95
C ALA A 269 3.58 -0.90 29.54
N LEU A 270 4.84 -1.28 29.32
CA LEU A 270 5.27 -2.62 28.90
C LEU A 270 5.95 -3.37 30.05
N THR A 271 5.22 -3.62 31.14
CA THR A 271 5.77 -4.25 32.36
C THR A 271 6.32 -5.66 32.14
N ASN A 272 5.89 -6.36 31.09
CA ASN A 272 6.32 -7.71 30.74
C ASN A 272 7.49 -7.73 29.73
N VAL A 273 8.03 -6.56 29.38
CA VAL A 273 9.15 -6.39 28.43
C VAL A 273 10.29 -5.67 29.12
N ASP A 274 11.52 -6.15 28.98
CA ASP A 274 12.70 -5.29 29.19
C ASP A 274 12.86 -4.40 27.95
N VAL A 275 12.25 -3.22 27.98
CA VAL A 275 12.14 -2.33 26.80
C VAL A 275 13.53 -1.94 26.29
N LYS A 276 14.45 -1.67 27.22
CA LYS A 276 15.82 -1.28 26.87
C LYS A 276 16.57 -2.42 26.19
N LYS A 277 16.47 -3.65 26.73
CA LYS A 277 17.06 -4.84 26.10
C LYS A 277 16.45 -5.07 24.73
N PHE A 278 15.13 -5.00 24.60
CA PHE A 278 14.43 -5.24 23.33
C PHE A 278 14.87 -4.25 22.24
N PHE A 279 14.97 -2.96 22.54
CA PHE A 279 15.44 -1.95 21.57
C PHE A 279 16.90 -2.16 21.17
N ALA A 280 17.78 -2.50 22.11
CA ALA A 280 19.17 -2.78 21.80
C ALA A 280 19.32 -4.05 20.94
N SER A 281 18.60 -5.12 21.28
CA SER A 281 18.62 -6.38 20.52
C SER A 281 18.04 -6.26 19.12
N SER A 282 17.06 -5.37 18.93
CA SER A 282 16.43 -5.07 17.62
C SER A 282 17.14 -3.98 16.80
N ALA A 283 18.27 -3.46 17.30
CA ALA A 283 19.03 -2.36 16.70
C ALA A 283 18.20 -1.08 16.47
N GLN A 284 17.39 -0.71 17.46
CA GLN A 284 16.51 0.48 17.46
C GLN A 284 16.83 1.45 18.60
N ASP A 285 17.89 1.23 19.37
CA ASP A 285 18.25 2.06 20.54
C ASP A 285 18.85 3.42 20.18
N GLN A 286 19.18 3.66 18.90
CA GLN A 286 19.67 4.96 18.42
C GLN A 286 18.62 6.09 18.46
N TYR A 287 17.33 5.78 18.52
CA TYR A 287 16.28 6.80 18.44
C TYR A 287 15.99 7.38 19.83
N ALA A 288 16.21 8.68 19.98
CA ALA A 288 15.95 9.37 21.25
C ALA A 288 14.44 9.56 21.49
N THR A 289 13.70 9.91 20.44
CA THR A 289 12.26 10.17 20.47
C THR A 289 11.49 8.88 20.22
N LYS A 290 10.52 8.57 21.08
CA LYS A 290 9.60 7.44 20.91
C LYS A 290 8.17 7.94 20.86
N VAL A 291 7.42 7.40 19.90
CA VAL A 291 6.02 7.76 19.66
C VAL A 291 5.18 6.49 19.66
N ILE A 292 4.11 6.49 20.43
CA ILE A 292 3.12 5.41 20.48
C ILE A 292 1.89 5.84 19.68
N GLN A 293 1.53 5.08 18.64
CA GLN A 293 0.37 5.39 17.82
C GLN A 293 -0.94 5.06 18.51
N ASP A 294 -0.98 3.93 19.23
CA ASP A 294 -2.14 3.49 19.99
C ASP A 294 -1.71 3.01 21.39
N PRO A 295 -1.82 3.87 22.42
CA PRO A 295 -1.50 3.50 23.80
C PRO A 295 -2.30 2.29 24.32
N ALA A 296 -3.57 2.16 23.93
CA ALA A 296 -4.41 1.04 24.37
C ALA A 296 -3.95 -0.28 23.75
N MET A 297 -3.48 -0.25 22.50
CA MET A 297 -2.87 -1.41 21.86
C MET A 297 -1.63 -1.90 22.61
N ILE A 298 -0.76 -0.99 23.07
CA ILE A 298 0.42 -1.37 23.85
C ILE A 298 0.05 -2.05 25.17
N GLU A 299 -0.94 -1.53 25.88
CA GLU A 299 -1.44 -2.17 27.11
C GLU A 299 -1.99 -3.58 26.81
N LYS A 300 -2.67 -3.74 25.67
CA LYS A 300 -3.21 -5.02 25.22
C LYS A 300 -2.10 -6.02 24.85
N ILE A 301 -1.09 -5.59 24.10
CA ILE A 301 0.11 -6.39 23.81
C ILE A 301 0.78 -6.84 25.11
N ASN A 302 0.96 -5.92 26.06
CA ASN A 302 1.55 -6.24 27.36
C ASN A 302 0.76 -7.33 28.10
N ALA A 303 -0.58 -7.28 28.07
CA ALA A 303 -1.43 -8.29 28.69
C ALA A 303 -1.29 -9.68 28.02
N TYR A 304 -1.08 -9.72 26.70
CA TYR A 304 -0.82 -10.97 25.99
C TYR A 304 0.55 -11.56 26.29
N LEU A 305 1.56 -10.74 26.61
CA LEU A 305 2.92 -11.18 26.94
C LEU A 305 2.99 -11.92 28.30
N SER A 306 2.48 -13.14 28.32
CA SER A 306 2.43 -14.02 29.49
C SER A 306 2.76 -15.47 29.12
N GLY A 307 3.11 -16.29 30.12
CA GLY A 307 3.37 -17.71 29.91
C GLY A 307 2.15 -18.51 29.41
N GLU A 308 0.93 -18.06 29.72
CA GLU A 308 -0.31 -18.72 29.28
C GLU A 308 -0.53 -18.56 27.76
N HIS A 309 -0.20 -17.39 27.22
CA HIS A 309 -0.37 -17.09 25.81
C HIS A 309 0.88 -17.37 24.95
N LEU A 310 1.99 -17.83 25.56
CA LEU A 310 3.27 -17.96 24.87
C LEU A 310 3.18 -18.83 23.61
N GLU A 311 2.52 -19.98 23.67
CA GLU A 311 2.37 -20.86 22.49
C GLU A 311 1.54 -20.19 21.38
N LEU A 312 0.50 -19.44 21.73
CA LEU A 312 -0.29 -18.68 20.76
C LEU A 312 0.55 -17.58 20.11
N LEU A 313 1.31 -16.82 20.89
CA LEU A 313 2.19 -15.76 20.40
C LEU A 313 3.32 -16.29 19.49
N LYS A 314 3.87 -17.47 19.82
CA LYS A 314 4.85 -18.17 18.97
C LYS A 314 4.25 -18.54 17.62
N LYS A 315 3.05 -19.14 17.61
CA LYS A 315 2.36 -19.53 16.36
C LYS A 315 1.92 -18.32 15.55
N TYR A 316 1.45 -17.26 16.20
CA TYR A 316 1.16 -15.98 15.56
C TYR A 316 2.39 -15.42 14.82
N SER A 317 3.52 -15.24 15.51
CA SER A 317 4.74 -14.70 14.87
C SER A 317 5.34 -15.62 13.82
N LEU A 318 5.24 -16.94 14.01
CA LEU A 318 5.63 -17.92 13.01
C LEU A 318 4.83 -17.73 11.73
N VAL A 319 3.50 -17.65 11.84
CA VAL A 319 2.60 -17.45 10.70
C VAL A 319 2.81 -16.08 10.05
N SER A 320 3.03 -15.00 10.83
CA SER A 320 3.38 -13.68 10.27
C SER A 320 4.64 -13.76 9.41
N LEU A 321 5.67 -14.49 9.87
CA LEU A 321 6.91 -14.63 9.10
C LEU A 321 6.71 -15.50 7.85
N LEU A 322 5.93 -16.58 7.94
CA LEU A 322 5.59 -17.38 6.76
C LEU A 322 4.79 -16.57 5.74
N HIS A 323 3.82 -15.77 6.19
CA HIS A 323 3.05 -14.86 5.35
C HIS A 323 3.93 -13.85 4.63
N ASP A 324 4.82 -13.17 5.37
CA ASP A 324 5.77 -12.18 4.84
C ASP A 324 6.67 -12.72 3.73
N PHE A 325 7.01 -14.00 3.81
CA PHE A 325 7.98 -14.62 2.92
C PHE A 325 7.39 -15.65 1.94
N ALA A 326 6.11 -15.98 2.03
CA ALA A 326 5.47 -17.01 1.21
C ALA A 326 5.74 -16.88 -0.30
N PRO A 327 5.71 -15.67 -0.91
CA PRO A 327 6.01 -15.49 -2.33
C PRO A 327 7.44 -15.91 -2.75
N TYR A 328 8.38 -15.96 -1.79
CA TYR A 328 9.81 -16.20 -2.03
C TYR A 328 10.28 -17.61 -1.66
N LEU A 329 9.41 -18.43 -1.06
CA LEU A 329 9.75 -19.77 -0.59
C LEU A 329 9.55 -20.83 -1.69
N ASN A 330 9.29 -22.07 -1.31
CA ASN A 330 9.03 -23.15 -2.25
C ASN A 330 7.60 -23.09 -2.85
N ASN A 331 7.28 -23.99 -3.76
CA ASN A 331 6.05 -23.91 -4.56
C ASN A 331 4.79 -24.02 -3.69
N GLU A 332 4.81 -24.79 -2.60
CA GLU A 332 3.64 -24.90 -1.72
C GLU A 332 3.25 -23.56 -1.08
N PHE A 333 4.24 -22.80 -0.60
CA PHE A 333 4.02 -21.45 -0.06
C PHE A 333 3.60 -20.44 -1.13
N VAL A 334 4.27 -20.45 -2.29
CA VAL A 334 3.93 -19.56 -3.42
C VAL A 334 2.49 -19.78 -3.84
N GLN A 335 2.08 -21.03 -4.00
CA GLN A 335 0.73 -21.38 -4.42
C GLN A 335 -0.32 -21.06 -3.36
N ALA A 336 0.01 -21.20 -2.07
CA ALA A 336 -0.87 -20.74 -1.00
C ALA A 336 -1.06 -19.21 -1.06
N SER A 337 0.02 -18.46 -1.27
CA SER A 337 -0.02 -17.00 -1.43
C SER A 337 -0.79 -16.60 -2.69
N ALA A 338 -0.51 -17.23 -3.84
CA ALA A 338 -1.14 -16.93 -5.11
C ALA A 338 -2.66 -17.15 -5.05
N ARG A 339 -3.12 -18.26 -4.47
CA ARG A 339 -4.56 -18.50 -4.27
C ARG A 339 -5.23 -17.43 -3.42
N PHE A 340 -4.58 -17.02 -2.33
CA PHE A 340 -5.13 -16.01 -1.44
C PHE A 340 -5.26 -14.65 -2.14
N TYR A 341 -4.28 -14.28 -2.97
CA TYR A 341 -4.32 -13.04 -3.76
C TYR A 341 -4.99 -13.20 -5.13
N LEU A 342 -5.67 -14.32 -5.40
CA LEU A 342 -6.34 -14.63 -6.67
C LEU A 342 -5.43 -14.55 -7.91
N MET A 343 -4.17 -14.95 -7.73
CA MET A 343 -3.12 -15.02 -8.75
C MET A 343 -2.74 -16.48 -9.10
N ASP A 344 -3.51 -17.49 -8.66
CA ASP A 344 -3.15 -18.90 -8.86
C ASP A 344 -3.31 -19.40 -10.31
N ASP A 345 -4.06 -18.67 -11.13
CA ASP A 345 -4.16 -18.88 -12.57
C ASP A 345 -3.06 -18.12 -13.38
N GLU A 346 -2.24 -17.29 -12.72
CA GLU A 346 -1.17 -16.52 -13.37
C GLU A 346 0.03 -17.40 -13.75
N ASP A 347 0.79 -16.97 -14.77
CA ASP A 347 2.02 -17.66 -15.17
C ASP A 347 3.03 -17.66 -14.00
N PRO A 348 3.57 -18.83 -13.58
CA PRO A 348 4.56 -18.89 -12.51
C PRO A 348 5.78 -17.98 -12.73
N ASP A 349 6.22 -17.77 -13.97
CA ASP A 349 7.31 -16.85 -14.29
C ASP A 349 6.93 -15.40 -14.01
N MET A 350 5.65 -15.04 -14.18
CA MET A 350 5.11 -13.71 -13.85
C MET A 350 5.04 -13.51 -12.33
N ILE A 351 4.55 -14.50 -11.58
CA ILE A 351 4.56 -14.46 -10.10
C ILE A 351 6.00 -14.31 -9.57
N ALA A 352 6.95 -15.03 -10.18
CA ALA A 352 8.37 -14.93 -9.85
C ALA A 352 8.94 -13.54 -10.18
N TRP A 353 8.51 -12.92 -11.28
CA TRP A 353 8.90 -11.56 -11.65
C TRP A 353 8.30 -10.50 -10.72
N ASP A 354 7.03 -10.60 -10.36
CA ASP A 354 6.36 -9.69 -9.41
C ASP A 354 7.04 -9.70 -8.02
N SER A 355 7.51 -10.88 -7.60
CA SER A 355 8.31 -11.01 -6.38
C SER A 355 9.62 -10.23 -6.46
N VAL A 356 10.28 -10.21 -7.63
CA VAL A 356 11.53 -9.45 -7.86
C VAL A 356 11.23 -7.95 -7.90
N GLN A 357 10.14 -7.55 -8.55
CA GLN A 357 9.67 -6.15 -8.58
C GLN A 357 9.42 -5.62 -7.17
N SER A 358 8.77 -6.42 -6.31
CA SER A 358 8.49 -6.06 -4.92
C SER A 358 9.77 -5.87 -4.09
N LEU A 359 10.83 -6.64 -4.38
CA LEU A 359 12.11 -6.56 -3.66
C LEU A 359 13.06 -5.48 -4.19
N ALA A 360 12.94 -5.10 -5.46
CA ALA A 360 13.85 -4.19 -6.16
C ALA A 360 13.11 -3.05 -6.88
N GLU A 361 12.04 -2.55 -6.26
CA GLU A 361 11.12 -1.56 -6.83
C GLU A 361 11.86 -0.32 -7.36
N PHE A 362 12.78 0.25 -6.57
CA PHE A 362 13.51 1.46 -6.95
C PHE A 362 14.51 1.22 -8.07
N GLU A 363 15.23 0.10 -8.02
CA GLU A 363 16.20 -0.30 -9.04
C GLU A 363 15.51 -0.53 -10.39
N ILE A 364 14.38 -1.25 -10.38
CA ILE A 364 13.56 -1.50 -11.57
C ILE A 364 12.89 -0.22 -12.04
N GLY A 365 12.43 0.64 -11.12
CA GLY A 365 11.88 1.95 -11.43
C GLY A 365 12.87 2.87 -12.16
N ASP A 366 14.14 2.87 -11.75
CA ASP A 366 15.19 3.60 -12.46
C ASP A 366 15.46 3.02 -13.86
N MET A 367 15.48 1.68 -13.98
CA MET A 367 15.57 0.99 -15.27
C MET A 367 14.39 1.32 -16.20
N TYR A 368 13.18 1.40 -15.65
CA TYR A 368 11.96 1.79 -16.36
C TYR A 368 12.06 3.24 -16.83
N ALA A 369 12.38 4.16 -15.92
CA ALA A 369 12.46 5.59 -16.23
C ALA A 369 13.48 5.86 -17.35
N LYS A 370 14.65 5.20 -17.32
CA LYS A 370 15.67 5.33 -18.38
C LYS A 370 15.19 4.92 -19.77
N ARG A 371 14.22 3.99 -19.87
CA ARG A 371 13.72 3.43 -21.13
C ARG A 371 12.47 4.17 -21.63
N PHE A 372 11.53 4.46 -20.72
CA PHE A 372 10.17 4.84 -21.08
C PHE A 372 9.80 6.29 -20.69
N PHE A 373 10.66 6.97 -19.92
CA PHE A 373 10.45 8.36 -19.48
C PHE A 373 11.47 9.33 -20.10
N SER A 374 10.99 10.26 -20.94
CA SER A 374 11.86 11.20 -21.63
C SER A 374 12.14 12.47 -20.81
N PRO A 375 13.30 13.14 -21.01
CA PRO A 375 13.59 14.42 -20.36
C PRO A 375 12.54 15.50 -20.62
N GLU A 376 11.92 15.51 -21.80
CA GLU A 376 10.88 16.47 -22.17
C GLU A 376 9.61 16.26 -21.32
N LYS A 377 9.24 15.00 -21.04
CA LYS A 377 8.13 14.68 -20.13
C LYS A 377 8.39 15.22 -18.72
N LYS A 378 9.64 15.13 -18.24
CA LYS A 378 10.05 15.70 -16.95
C LYS A 378 9.82 17.21 -16.90
N VAL A 379 10.33 17.94 -17.90
CA VAL A 379 10.19 19.40 -17.99
C VAL A 379 8.72 19.81 -18.03
N ALA A 380 7.90 19.09 -18.79
CA ALA A 380 6.46 19.35 -18.87
C ALA A 380 5.76 19.15 -17.51
N ALA A 381 6.07 18.06 -16.79
CA ALA A 381 5.53 17.78 -15.47
C ALA A 381 5.97 18.81 -14.42
N GLU A 382 7.24 19.21 -14.42
CA GLU A 382 7.77 20.24 -13.53
C GLU A 382 7.08 21.59 -13.76
N LYS A 383 6.85 21.97 -15.02
CA LYS A 383 6.10 23.18 -15.36
C LYS A 383 4.67 23.10 -14.83
N MET A 384 3.98 21.97 -15.04
CA MET A 384 2.62 21.78 -14.53
C MET A 384 2.56 21.93 -13.00
N ALA A 385 3.52 21.34 -12.29
CA ALA A 385 3.61 21.49 -10.83
C ALA A 385 3.82 22.96 -10.42
N GLN A 386 4.68 23.70 -11.13
CA GLN A 386 4.88 25.13 -10.89
C GLN A 386 3.61 25.95 -11.14
N ASP A 387 2.89 25.66 -12.23
CA ASP A 387 1.63 26.33 -12.58
C ASP A 387 0.55 26.08 -11.52
N ILE A 388 0.42 24.84 -11.02
CA ILE A 388 -0.49 24.49 -9.92
C ILE A 388 -0.13 25.24 -8.63
N LEU A 389 1.16 25.25 -8.27
CA LEU A 389 1.64 25.96 -7.08
C LEU A 389 1.43 27.48 -7.19
N ALA A 390 1.55 28.05 -8.39
CA ALA A 390 1.23 29.45 -8.62
C ALA A 390 -0.27 29.72 -8.40
N GLY A 391 -1.13 28.82 -8.88
CA GLY A 391 -2.58 28.87 -8.66
C GLY A 391 -2.99 28.84 -7.18
N TYR A 392 -2.38 27.98 -6.35
CA TYR A 392 -2.66 27.94 -4.91
C TYR A 392 -2.19 29.18 -4.13
N LYS A 393 -1.25 29.96 -4.68
CA LYS A 393 -0.73 31.18 -4.04
C LYS A 393 -1.60 32.41 -4.32
N SER A 394 -2.39 32.38 -5.40
CA SER A 394 -3.36 33.42 -5.77
C SER A 394 -4.67 33.23 -5.06
#